data_AF-A0AAD4UDK0-F1
#
_entry.id   AF-A0AAD4UDK0-F1
#
_cell.length_a   1.000
_cell.length_b   1.000
_cell.length_c   1.000
_cell.angle_alpha   90.00
_cell.angle_beta   90.00
_cell.angle_gamma   90.00
#
_symmetry.space_group_name_H-M   'P 1'
#
loop_
_entity.id
_entity.type
_entity.pdbx_description
1 polymer ?
#
loop_
_entity_poly.entity_id
_entity_poly.type
_entity_poly.pdbx_seq_one_letter_code
_entity_poly.pdbx_strand_id
1 'polypeptide(L)'
;MYTDGPQNEHLEDENVQSSTTPEILKATSANEHEETKETIFPETEETKPQIEKKGSCPPQGTLNKAITNVGAVSPAVVVPSMLHLQENGYGVEKGIPTLLIAASSLDDILAITGFNACFSIVFSSGNISSNILSSLRDVILGALLGIVLGMFARHFPGIDQVRVQKLIGTAWDIFQPLLFGLVGAEVSVVSLKSNAIGLFVGTMSLALLVRILFTFVLMSCAGFNFKEKIFIALSWMPKATVQAVLGPLALEEARMSAPHLESYSKDVMTVAFLAILITAPNGALIIGILGPKVLTRYDKSKVKMELSGLELH
;
A
#
# COMPACT_ATOMS: atom_id res chain seq x y z
N MET A 1 -83.72 8.43 16.28
CA MET A 1 -84.22 8.15 14.90
C MET A 1 -83.04 8.44 13.95
N TYR A 2 -82.62 7.51 13.09
CA TYR A 2 -83.30 7.07 11.86
C TYR A 2 -83.56 8.27 10.93
N THR A 3 -82.59 8.56 10.04
CA THR A 3 -82.60 8.28 8.57
C THR A 3 -83.26 9.45 7.81
N ASP A 4 -83.06 9.71 6.51
CA ASP A 4 -82.65 8.86 5.37
C ASP A 4 -81.51 9.46 4.50
N GLY A 5 -81.05 8.69 3.51
CA GLY A 5 -80.30 9.17 2.33
C GLY A 5 -81.18 9.09 1.07
N PRO A 6 -80.66 8.82 -0.15
CA PRO A 6 -79.26 8.55 -0.54
C PRO A 6 -78.82 9.22 -1.89
N GLN A 7 -77.72 8.71 -2.47
CA GLN A 7 -77.30 8.70 -3.89
C GLN A 7 -76.26 9.71 -4.47
N ASN A 8 -75.06 9.13 -4.73
CA ASN A 8 -74.23 9.11 -5.97
C ASN A 8 -73.67 10.44 -6.57
N GLU A 9 -72.33 10.62 -6.64
CA GLU A 9 -71.40 10.39 -7.80
C GLU A 9 -71.38 11.53 -8.85
N HIS A 10 -70.28 11.95 -9.52
CA HIS A 10 -68.87 11.51 -9.59
C HIS A 10 -67.95 12.69 -10.08
N LEU A 11 -66.68 12.78 -9.64
CA LEU A 11 -65.45 13.42 -10.23
C LEU A 11 -65.50 14.83 -10.93
N GLU A 12 -64.61 15.79 -10.58
CA GLU A 12 -63.24 16.09 -11.10
C GLU A 12 -63.21 16.67 -12.55
N ASP A 13 -62.33 17.62 -12.95
CA ASP A 13 -61.07 18.12 -12.36
C ASP A 13 -60.70 19.57 -12.80
N GLU A 14 -59.52 20.03 -12.35
CA GLU A 14 -58.53 20.94 -12.98
C GLU A 14 -58.42 22.46 -12.68
N ASN A 15 -57.17 22.83 -12.37
CA ASN A 15 -56.40 24.05 -12.68
C ASN A 15 -56.41 25.29 -11.73
N VAL A 16 -55.23 25.88 -11.50
CA VAL A 16 -54.92 26.95 -10.52
C VAL A 16 -53.93 27.96 -11.11
N GLN A 17 -54.14 29.26 -10.85
CA GLN A 17 -53.49 30.37 -11.56
C GLN A 17 -52.46 31.18 -10.73
N SER A 18 -51.64 31.98 -11.44
CA SER A 18 -50.40 32.65 -10.99
C SER A 18 -50.57 34.11 -10.51
N SER A 19 -49.47 34.70 -10.01
CA SER A 19 -49.22 36.13 -9.64
C SER A 19 -49.64 36.55 -8.22
N THR A 20 -49.09 37.60 -7.58
CA THR A 20 -48.31 38.77 -8.07
C THR A 20 -47.35 39.34 -6.99
N THR A 21 -46.50 40.32 -7.33
CA THR A 21 -45.72 41.17 -6.37
C THR A 21 -45.58 42.60 -6.91
N PRO A 22 -45.70 43.65 -6.07
CA PRO A 22 -44.57 44.56 -5.77
C PRO A 22 -44.65 45.10 -4.30
N GLU A 23 -43.90 46.11 -3.77
CA GLU A 23 -42.91 47.06 -4.33
C GLU A 23 -41.76 47.44 -3.34
N ILE A 24 -41.56 48.74 -3.01
CA ILE A 24 -40.33 49.40 -2.51
C ILE A 24 -40.58 50.31 -1.27
N LEU A 25 -39.59 50.47 -0.39
CA LEU A 25 -39.26 51.77 0.26
C LEU A 25 -37.74 51.93 0.54
N LYS A 26 -37.30 53.03 1.18
CA LYS A 26 -35.95 53.65 1.02
C LYS A 26 -35.25 54.06 2.34
N ALA A 27 -33.90 53.95 2.34
CA ALA A 27 -32.91 54.87 2.96
C ALA A 27 -32.92 55.08 4.50
N THR A 28 -31.93 55.68 5.19
CA THR A 28 -30.44 55.78 5.08
C THR A 28 -29.92 56.49 6.36
N SER A 29 -28.83 56.02 7.00
CA SER A 29 -27.94 56.83 7.87
C SER A 29 -26.62 56.09 8.18
N ALA A 30 -25.65 56.78 8.80
CA ALA A 30 -24.23 56.38 8.89
C ALA A 30 -23.65 56.53 10.33
N ASN A 31 -22.32 56.38 10.44
CA ASN A 31 -21.48 56.17 11.62
C ASN A 31 -21.61 54.74 12.23
N GLU A 32 -20.57 54.15 12.83
CA GLU A 32 -19.27 54.70 13.24
C GLU A 32 -18.11 53.70 13.00
N HIS A 33 -16.85 54.11 13.22
CA HIS A 33 -15.64 53.32 12.97
C HIS A 33 -15.05 52.79 14.29
N GLU A 34 -14.92 51.48 14.47
CA GLU A 34 -13.95 50.90 15.42
C GLU A 34 -13.41 49.54 14.92
N GLU A 35 -12.28 49.09 15.48
CA GLU A 35 -11.40 48.06 14.93
C GLU A 35 -11.38 46.79 15.79
N THR A 36 -11.54 45.61 15.19
CA THR A 36 -10.81 44.36 15.56
C THR A 36 -11.10 43.22 14.58
N LYS A 37 -10.04 42.45 14.28
CA LYS A 37 -9.97 41.15 13.59
C LYS A 37 -11.26 40.30 13.52
N GLU A 38 -11.63 39.90 12.30
CA GLU A 38 -11.38 38.52 11.82
C GLU A 38 -11.52 38.44 10.29
N THR A 39 -10.50 37.96 9.58
CA THR A 39 -10.55 37.86 8.11
C THR A 39 -11.05 36.49 7.67
N ILE A 40 -12.37 36.33 7.75
CA ILE A 40 -13.07 35.29 6.98
C ILE A 40 -12.91 35.65 5.49
N PHE A 41 -12.16 34.84 4.75
CA PHE A 41 -12.15 34.92 3.29
C PHE A 41 -13.36 34.16 2.74
N PRO A 42 -14.23 34.79 1.92
CA PRO A 42 -15.43 34.15 1.41
C PRO A 42 -15.11 33.14 0.30
N GLU A 43 -15.87 32.05 0.30
CA GLU A 43 -15.94 31.10 -0.81
C GLU A 43 -16.74 31.72 -1.97
N THR A 44 -16.18 31.69 -3.20
CA THR A 44 -16.85 31.56 -4.52
C THR A 44 -15.99 32.23 -5.61
N GLU A 45 -15.33 31.43 -6.47
CA GLU A 45 -15.21 31.80 -7.88
C GLU A 45 -15.17 30.55 -8.80
N GLU A 46 -16.21 30.45 -9.62
CA GLU A 46 -16.39 29.58 -10.81
C GLU A 46 -15.99 28.08 -10.77
N THR A 47 -16.92 27.26 -10.28
CA THR A 47 -17.07 25.85 -10.68
C THR A 47 -17.36 25.73 -12.20
N LYS A 48 -16.32 25.75 -13.03
CA LYS A 48 -16.45 25.41 -14.45
C LYS A 48 -16.81 23.93 -14.60
N PRO A 49 -17.88 23.57 -15.33
CA PRO A 49 -18.29 22.17 -15.45
C PRO A 49 -17.21 21.35 -16.18
N GLN A 50 -16.51 20.49 -15.44
CA GLN A 50 -15.58 19.53 -16.01
C GLN A 50 -16.37 18.52 -16.84
N ILE A 51 -16.20 18.59 -18.16
CA ILE A 51 -16.81 17.69 -19.14
C ILE A 51 -16.51 16.24 -18.70
N GLU A 52 -17.56 15.41 -18.70
CA GLU A 52 -17.54 14.01 -18.26
C GLU A 52 -16.41 13.22 -18.94
N LYS A 53 -15.23 13.17 -18.30
CA LYS A 53 -14.06 12.47 -18.81
C LYS A 53 -14.32 10.97 -18.73
N LYS A 54 -14.81 10.42 -19.83
CA LYS A 54 -15.07 9.00 -20.05
C LYS A 54 -13.78 8.18 -20.20
N GLY A 55 -12.85 8.37 -19.27
CA GLY A 55 -11.75 7.43 -19.04
C GLY A 55 -12.34 6.07 -18.73
N SER A 56 -11.86 5.03 -19.39
CA SER A 56 -12.40 3.67 -19.22
C SER A 56 -12.04 3.18 -17.82
N CYS A 57 -13.00 3.30 -16.90
CA CYS A 57 -12.83 2.83 -15.52
C CYS A 57 -12.43 1.34 -15.53
N PRO A 58 -11.49 0.92 -14.67
CA PRO A 58 -11.10 -0.48 -14.59
C PRO A 58 -12.34 -1.33 -14.27
N PRO A 59 -12.53 -2.50 -14.93
CA PRO A 59 -13.78 -3.23 -14.83
C PRO A 59 -14.13 -3.56 -13.37
N GLN A 60 -15.30 -3.10 -12.93
CA GLN A 60 -15.74 -3.32 -11.55
C GLN A 60 -16.05 -4.80 -11.34
N GLY A 61 -15.17 -5.49 -10.60
CA GLY A 61 -15.31 -6.92 -10.35
C GLY A 61 -14.47 -7.40 -9.17
N THR A 62 -14.95 -8.46 -8.53
CA THR A 62 -14.34 -9.07 -7.34
C THR A 62 -12.93 -9.61 -7.61
N LEU A 63 -12.67 -10.06 -8.85
CA LEU A 63 -11.35 -10.52 -9.28
C LEU A 63 -10.31 -9.38 -9.26
N ASN A 64 -10.70 -8.19 -9.73
CA ASN A 64 -9.80 -7.03 -9.77
C ASN A 64 -9.47 -6.52 -8.35
N LYS A 65 -10.39 -6.64 -7.39
CA LYS A 65 -10.11 -6.36 -5.96
C LYS A 65 -9.01 -7.25 -5.37
N ALA A 66 -8.81 -8.46 -5.91
CA ALA A 66 -7.73 -9.35 -5.51
C ALA A 66 -6.41 -9.07 -6.25
N ILE A 67 -6.46 -8.79 -7.56
CA ILE A 67 -5.28 -8.65 -8.43
C ILE A 67 -4.36 -7.47 -8.02
N THR A 68 -4.93 -6.31 -7.67
CA THR A 68 -4.16 -5.09 -7.33
C THR A 68 -3.21 -5.25 -6.13
N ASN A 69 -3.36 -6.33 -5.35
CA ASN A 69 -2.81 -6.47 -4.01
C ASN A 69 -1.58 -7.40 -3.90
N VAL A 70 -1.15 -8.04 -5.00
CA VAL A 70 -0.30 -9.25 -4.94
C VAL A 70 1.22 -8.98 -4.99
N GLY A 71 1.66 -7.79 -5.40
CA GLY A 71 3.07 -7.45 -5.71
C GLY A 71 4.13 -7.79 -4.63
N ALA A 72 4.41 -6.86 -3.71
CA ALA A 72 5.66 -6.81 -2.95
C ALA A 72 5.74 -7.67 -1.66
N VAL A 73 6.94 -7.82 -1.08
CA VAL A 73 7.18 -8.50 0.21
C VAL A 73 7.98 -7.62 1.16
N SER A 74 7.42 -7.45 2.36
CA SER A 74 7.87 -6.54 3.42
C SER A 74 9.32 -6.78 3.88
N PRO A 75 10.26 -5.86 3.56
CA PRO A 75 11.60 -5.88 4.15
C PRO A 75 11.55 -5.67 5.66
N ALA A 76 10.58 -4.92 6.19
CA ALA A 76 10.44 -4.67 7.63
C ALA A 76 10.21 -5.94 8.47
N VAL A 77 9.66 -7.02 7.87
CA VAL A 77 9.52 -8.33 8.54
C VAL A 77 10.68 -9.27 8.19
N VAL A 78 11.10 -9.28 6.92
CA VAL A 78 12.16 -10.19 6.44
C VAL A 78 13.53 -9.78 6.97
N VAL A 79 13.91 -8.51 6.88
CA VAL A 79 15.28 -8.05 7.18
C VAL A 79 15.70 -8.29 8.64
N PRO A 80 14.91 -7.95 9.69
CA PRO A 80 15.31 -8.24 11.07
C PRO A 80 15.48 -9.74 11.32
N SER A 81 14.59 -10.56 10.76
CA SER A 81 14.63 -12.02 10.89
C SER A 81 15.85 -12.62 10.16
N MET A 82 16.20 -12.11 8.97
CA MET A 82 17.37 -12.55 8.22
C MET A 82 18.69 -12.10 8.87
N LEU A 83 18.75 -10.88 9.40
CA LEU A 83 19.90 -10.40 10.16
C LEU A 83 20.13 -11.27 11.41
N HIS A 84 19.08 -11.60 12.16
CA HIS A 84 19.18 -12.48 13.32
C HIS A 84 19.67 -13.90 12.95
N LEU A 85 19.21 -14.45 11.82
CA LEU A 85 19.72 -15.73 11.31
C LEU A 85 21.20 -15.62 10.89
N GLN A 86 21.59 -14.52 10.24
CA GLN A 86 22.96 -14.24 9.81
C GLN A 86 23.93 -14.07 11.00
N GLU A 87 23.54 -13.36 12.06
CA GLU A 87 24.30 -13.22 13.31
C GLU A 87 24.56 -14.58 13.98
N ASN A 88 23.55 -15.45 14.01
CA ASN A 88 23.64 -16.81 14.55
C ASN A 88 24.38 -17.81 13.64
N GLY A 89 24.74 -17.42 12.42
CA GLY A 89 25.48 -18.21 11.43
C GLY A 89 24.62 -19.06 10.48
N TYR A 90 23.30 -18.95 10.50
CA TYR A 90 22.41 -19.77 9.68
C TYR A 90 22.38 -19.30 8.21
N GLY A 91 22.72 -20.19 7.27
CA GLY A 91 22.64 -19.95 5.82
C GLY A 91 23.70 -18.98 5.26
N VAL A 92 24.64 -18.51 6.10
CA VAL A 92 25.63 -17.46 5.76
C VAL A 92 26.63 -17.92 4.70
N GLU A 93 27.06 -19.18 4.75
CA GLU A 93 27.99 -19.80 3.78
C GLU A 93 27.49 -19.69 2.33
N LYS A 94 26.17 -19.74 2.12
CA LYS A 94 25.50 -19.61 0.82
C LYS A 94 24.86 -18.24 0.59
N GLY A 95 25.12 -17.27 1.48
CA GLY A 95 24.56 -15.92 1.42
C GLY A 95 23.02 -15.83 1.49
N ILE A 96 22.33 -16.88 1.96
CA ILE A 96 20.85 -16.95 1.88
C ILE A 96 20.15 -15.77 2.58
N PRO A 97 20.53 -15.36 3.81
CA PRO A 97 19.94 -14.19 4.45
C PRO A 97 20.19 -12.90 3.65
N THR A 98 21.42 -12.71 3.15
CA THR A 98 21.82 -11.53 2.36
C THR A 98 21.06 -11.45 1.04
N LEU A 99 20.87 -12.59 0.36
CA LEU A 99 20.06 -12.71 -0.86
C LEU A 99 18.60 -12.30 -0.59
N LEU A 100 18.00 -12.75 0.51
CA LEU A 100 16.62 -12.42 0.87
C LEU A 100 16.44 -10.94 1.28
N ILE A 101 17.43 -10.34 1.95
CA ILE A 101 17.48 -8.90 2.24
C ILE A 101 17.53 -8.08 0.94
N ALA A 102 18.42 -8.45 0.01
CA ALA A 102 18.54 -7.76 -1.28
C ALA A 102 17.30 -7.94 -2.17
N ALA A 103 16.77 -9.17 -2.25
CA ALA A 103 15.61 -9.50 -3.08
C ALA A 103 14.31 -8.85 -2.58
N SER A 104 14.07 -8.79 -1.26
CA SER A 104 12.90 -8.07 -0.71
C SER A 104 13.00 -6.57 -0.94
N SER A 105 14.19 -5.98 -0.79
CA SER A 105 14.43 -4.56 -1.10
C SER A 105 14.15 -4.24 -2.57
N LEU A 106 14.54 -5.13 -3.49
CA LEU A 106 14.27 -4.97 -4.93
C LEU A 106 12.78 -5.16 -5.27
N ASP A 107 12.10 -6.10 -4.62
CA ASP A 107 10.66 -6.36 -4.79
C ASP A 107 9.81 -5.14 -4.39
N ASP A 108 10.13 -4.49 -3.26
CA ASP A 108 9.48 -3.24 -2.83
C ASP A 108 9.78 -2.07 -3.80
N ILE A 109 11.02 -1.91 -4.27
CA ILE A 109 11.39 -0.88 -5.27
C ILE A 109 10.59 -1.08 -6.57
N LEU A 110 10.56 -2.30 -7.12
CA LEU A 110 9.85 -2.61 -8.36
C LEU A 110 8.34 -2.44 -8.21
N ALA A 111 7.78 -2.79 -7.04
CA ALA A 111 6.35 -2.64 -6.78
C ALA A 111 5.90 -1.18 -6.64
N ILE A 112 6.64 -0.36 -5.88
CA ILE A 112 6.35 1.09 -5.74
C ILE A 112 6.49 1.78 -7.10
N THR A 113 7.57 1.47 -7.82
CA THR A 113 7.84 2.01 -9.16
C THR A 113 6.74 1.61 -10.15
N GLY A 114 6.38 0.33 -10.19
CA GLY A 114 5.33 -0.20 -11.06
C GLY A 114 3.95 0.36 -10.75
N PHE A 115 3.61 0.54 -9.46
CA PHE A 115 2.39 1.23 -9.06
C PHE A 115 2.38 2.68 -9.57
N ASN A 116 3.43 3.46 -9.30
CA ASN A 116 3.52 4.85 -9.73
C ASN A 116 3.43 5.01 -11.26
N ALA A 117 4.02 4.08 -12.02
CA ALA A 117 3.88 4.04 -13.48
C ALA A 117 2.44 3.75 -13.92
N CYS A 118 1.80 2.72 -13.37
CA CYS A 118 0.40 2.40 -13.66
C CYS A 118 -0.56 3.53 -13.26
N PHE A 119 -0.35 4.14 -12.08
CA PHE A 119 -1.10 5.28 -11.57
C PHE A 119 -0.96 6.49 -12.51
N SER A 120 0.27 6.83 -12.92
CA SER A 120 0.52 7.88 -13.91
C SER A 120 -0.17 7.61 -15.25
N ILE A 121 -0.22 6.37 -15.72
CA ILE A 121 -0.93 6.00 -16.95
C ILE A 121 -2.46 6.13 -16.82
N VAL A 122 -3.03 5.82 -15.64
CA VAL A 122 -4.48 5.86 -15.40
C VAL A 122 -5.00 7.29 -15.16
N PHE A 123 -4.25 8.13 -14.44
CA PHE A 123 -4.72 9.46 -14.02
C PHE A 123 -4.14 10.63 -14.83
N SER A 124 -3.04 10.46 -15.58
CA SER A 124 -2.52 11.53 -16.47
C SER A 124 -3.46 11.80 -17.65
N SER A 125 -3.78 13.07 -17.88
CA SER A 125 -4.51 13.53 -19.07
C SER A 125 -3.61 13.73 -20.32
N GLY A 126 -2.34 13.32 -20.27
CA GLY A 126 -1.42 13.34 -21.41
C GLY A 126 -1.53 12.13 -22.35
N ASN A 127 -0.84 12.17 -23.49
CA ASN A 127 -0.78 11.03 -24.41
C ASN A 127 -0.16 9.81 -23.71
N ILE A 128 -0.73 8.61 -23.91
CA ILE A 128 -0.28 7.37 -23.27
C ILE A 128 1.22 7.13 -23.51
N SER A 129 1.71 7.36 -24.74
CA SER A 129 3.14 7.23 -25.07
C SER A 129 4.05 8.17 -24.28
N SER A 130 3.62 9.41 -24.00
CA SER A 130 4.37 10.33 -23.13
C SER A 130 4.28 9.95 -21.66
N ASN A 131 3.15 9.40 -21.20
CA ASN A 131 2.98 8.95 -19.80
C ASN A 131 3.85 7.71 -19.50
N ILE A 132 4.00 6.80 -20.48
CA ILE A 132 4.91 5.65 -20.40
C ILE A 132 6.37 6.15 -20.40
N LEU A 133 6.72 7.09 -21.29
CA LEU A 133 8.08 7.63 -21.36
C LEU A 133 8.47 8.43 -20.10
N SER A 134 7.56 9.23 -19.53
CA SER A 134 7.80 9.90 -18.24
C SER A 134 7.97 8.91 -17.11
N SER A 135 7.09 7.89 -17.02
CA SER A 135 7.22 6.83 -16.01
C SER A 135 8.60 6.17 -16.08
N LEU A 136 9.06 5.75 -17.27
CA LEU A 136 10.38 5.15 -17.47
C LEU A 136 11.53 6.10 -17.14
N ARG A 137 11.44 7.37 -17.56
CA ARG A 137 12.42 8.42 -17.22
C ARG A 137 12.53 8.59 -15.71
N ASP A 138 11.41 8.59 -15.01
CA ASP A 138 11.36 8.86 -13.57
C ASP A 138 11.91 7.68 -12.75
N VAL A 139 11.75 6.43 -13.23
CA VAL A 139 12.52 5.26 -12.71
C VAL A 139 14.02 5.48 -12.85
N ILE A 140 14.48 5.85 -14.05
CA ILE A 140 15.91 6.00 -14.36
C ILE A 140 16.52 7.15 -13.55
N LEU A 141 15.79 8.26 -13.41
CA LEU A 141 16.21 9.41 -12.62
C LEU A 141 16.28 9.08 -11.12
N GLY A 142 15.29 8.37 -10.58
CA GLY A 142 15.29 7.90 -9.19
C GLY A 142 16.44 6.93 -8.90
N ALA A 143 16.68 5.97 -9.80
CA ALA A 143 17.80 5.02 -9.70
C ALA A 143 19.16 5.72 -9.78
N LEU A 144 19.33 6.66 -10.73
CA LEU A 144 20.56 7.44 -10.87
C LEU A 144 20.83 8.30 -9.62
N LEU A 145 19.81 9.00 -9.11
CA LEU A 145 19.92 9.80 -7.89
C LEU A 145 20.25 8.92 -6.67
N GLY A 146 19.63 7.74 -6.54
CA GLY A 146 19.93 6.77 -5.49
C GLY A 146 21.39 6.26 -5.55
N ILE A 147 21.90 5.98 -6.76
CA ILE A 147 23.31 5.59 -6.97
C ILE A 147 24.25 6.74 -6.58
N VAL A 148 23.96 7.97 -7.01
CA VAL A 148 24.76 9.15 -6.66
C VAL A 148 24.78 9.39 -5.15
N LEU A 149 23.64 9.33 -4.47
CA LEU A 149 23.53 9.48 -3.01
C LEU A 149 24.23 8.34 -2.26
N GLY A 150 24.13 7.09 -2.74
CA GLY A 150 24.84 5.95 -2.16
C GLY A 150 26.37 6.04 -2.32
N MET A 151 26.85 6.48 -3.49
CA MET A 151 28.27 6.75 -3.74
C MET A 151 28.79 7.93 -2.92
N PHE A 152 27.98 8.99 -2.76
CA PHE A 152 28.27 10.12 -1.88
C PHE A 152 28.38 9.68 -0.42
N ALA A 153 27.41 8.91 0.09
CA ALA A 153 27.44 8.36 1.45
C ALA A 153 28.68 7.48 1.69
N ARG A 154 29.09 6.68 0.69
CA ARG A 154 30.33 5.88 0.74
C ARG A 154 31.60 6.75 0.80
N HIS A 155 31.56 8.00 0.34
CA HIS A 155 32.67 8.94 0.44
C HIS A 155 32.83 9.58 1.84
N PHE A 156 31.90 9.34 2.78
CA PHE A 156 32.01 9.73 4.19
C PHE A 156 32.27 8.52 5.10
N PRO A 157 33.49 7.94 5.10
CA PRO A 157 33.82 6.74 5.89
C PRO A 157 33.76 6.94 7.41
N GLY A 158 33.54 8.17 7.90
CA GLY A 158 33.25 8.44 9.32
C GLY A 158 31.82 8.09 9.75
N ILE A 159 30.94 7.71 8.83
CA ILE A 159 29.57 7.28 9.14
C ILE A 159 29.57 5.80 9.55
N ASP A 160 29.54 5.55 10.86
CA ASP A 160 29.27 4.22 11.42
C ASP A 160 27.88 3.74 10.99
N GLN A 161 27.88 2.76 10.08
CA GLN A 161 26.67 2.14 9.52
C GLN A 161 25.82 1.49 10.62
N VAL A 162 26.43 0.93 11.67
CA VAL A 162 25.72 0.32 12.81
C VAL A 162 25.01 1.39 13.64
N ARG A 163 25.61 2.58 13.78
CA ARG A 163 24.98 3.73 14.44
C ARG A 163 23.83 4.31 13.62
N VAL A 164 23.97 4.40 12.29
CA VAL A 164 22.85 4.82 11.41
C VAL A 164 21.73 3.79 11.43
N GLN A 165 22.04 2.49 11.36
CA GLN A 165 21.05 1.41 11.47
C GLN A 165 20.29 1.45 12.79
N LYS A 166 20.96 1.77 13.91
CA LYS A 166 20.30 1.97 15.21
C LYS A 166 19.42 3.21 15.22
N LEU A 167 19.88 4.34 14.70
CA LEU A 167 19.10 5.59 14.63
C LEU A 167 17.82 5.43 13.78
N ILE A 168 17.92 4.81 12.60
CA ILE A 168 16.75 4.57 11.74
C ILE A 168 15.83 3.50 12.31
N GLY A 169 16.38 2.50 13.03
CA GLY A 169 15.60 1.52 13.78
C GLY A 169 14.77 2.16 14.89
N THR A 170 15.38 2.95 15.76
CA THR A 170 14.67 3.67 16.84
C THR A 170 13.65 4.69 16.30
N ALA A 171 13.92 5.31 15.14
CA ALA A 171 12.91 6.13 14.47
C ALA A 171 11.74 5.27 13.95
N TRP A 172 12.03 4.12 13.34
CA TRP A 172 11.00 3.17 12.87
C TRP A 172 10.15 2.62 14.02
N ASP A 173 10.73 2.33 15.18
CA ASP A 173 9.99 1.88 16.37
C ASP A 173 8.92 2.91 16.83
N ILE A 174 9.13 4.20 16.55
CA ILE A 174 8.18 5.29 16.83
C ILE A 174 7.15 5.43 15.69
N PHE A 175 7.58 5.36 14.42
CA PHE A 175 6.69 5.50 13.27
C PHE A 175 5.80 4.28 13.02
N GLN A 176 6.25 3.07 13.34
CA GLN A 176 5.54 1.83 13.03
C GLN A 176 4.15 1.74 13.73
N PRO A 177 4.00 2.01 15.04
CA PRO A 177 2.67 2.05 15.67
C PRO A 177 1.78 3.16 15.11
N LEU A 178 2.35 4.31 14.77
CA LEU A 178 1.60 5.45 14.20
C LEU A 178 1.03 5.11 12.81
N LEU A 179 1.86 4.53 11.93
CA LEU A 179 1.46 4.13 10.58
C LEU A 179 0.38 3.04 10.62
N PHE A 180 0.56 1.98 11.40
CA PHE A 180 -0.45 0.92 11.51
C PHE A 180 -1.71 1.37 12.25
N GLY A 181 -1.61 2.31 13.19
CA GLY A 181 -2.76 2.94 13.85
C GLY A 181 -3.59 3.79 12.88
N LEU A 182 -2.94 4.64 12.07
CA LEU A 182 -3.61 5.49 11.09
C LEU A 182 -4.27 4.67 9.97
N VAL A 183 -3.56 3.68 9.42
CA VAL A 183 -4.14 2.76 8.43
C VAL A 183 -5.28 1.95 9.04
N GLY A 184 -5.16 1.50 10.29
CA GLY A 184 -6.21 0.79 11.00
C GLY A 184 -7.47 1.63 11.27
N ALA A 185 -7.34 2.95 11.42
CA ALA A 185 -8.46 3.86 11.66
C ALA A 185 -9.35 4.09 10.42
N GLU A 186 -8.78 4.03 9.21
CA GLU A 186 -9.50 4.14 7.93
C GLU A 186 -10.10 2.79 7.45
N VAL A 187 -9.83 1.69 8.15
CA VAL A 187 -10.24 0.33 7.73
C VAL A 187 -11.59 -0.09 8.32
N SER A 188 -12.61 -0.22 7.47
CA SER A 188 -13.96 -0.68 7.85
C SER A 188 -14.24 -2.12 7.45
N VAL A 189 -13.92 -3.06 8.34
CA VAL A 189 -14.24 -4.50 8.14
C VAL A 189 -15.76 -4.74 8.12
N VAL A 190 -16.55 -3.93 8.84
CA VAL A 190 -18.01 -4.05 8.92
C VAL A 190 -18.71 -3.77 7.59
N SER A 191 -18.10 -2.95 6.72
CA SER A 191 -18.62 -2.66 5.38
C SER A 191 -18.49 -3.85 4.41
N LEU A 192 -17.59 -4.81 4.67
CA LEU A 192 -17.40 -5.97 3.81
C LEU A 192 -18.47 -7.04 4.06
N LYS A 193 -19.13 -7.47 2.98
CA LYS A 193 -20.01 -8.65 3.01
C LYS A 193 -19.18 -9.89 3.39
N SER A 194 -19.64 -10.66 4.38
CA SER A 194 -18.92 -11.83 4.92
C SER A 194 -18.47 -12.84 3.85
N ASN A 195 -19.30 -13.08 2.83
CA ASN A 195 -18.95 -13.96 1.70
C ASN A 195 -17.79 -13.43 0.84
N ALA A 196 -17.60 -12.10 0.76
CA ALA A 196 -16.45 -11.50 0.09
C ALA A 196 -15.17 -11.71 0.91
N ILE A 197 -15.22 -11.55 2.24
CA ILE A 197 -14.06 -11.77 3.14
C ILE A 197 -13.50 -13.19 2.96
N GLY A 198 -14.36 -14.21 2.97
CA GLY A 198 -13.94 -15.61 2.73
C GLY A 198 -13.30 -15.82 1.36
N LEU A 199 -13.84 -15.19 0.31
CA LEU A 199 -13.28 -15.24 -1.04
C LEU A 199 -11.94 -14.50 -1.16
N PHE A 200 -11.74 -13.40 -0.42
CA PHE A 200 -10.46 -12.69 -0.34
C PHE A 200 -9.39 -13.53 0.37
N VAL A 201 -9.71 -14.16 1.51
CA VAL A 201 -8.78 -15.07 2.19
C VAL A 201 -8.43 -16.26 1.30
N GLY A 202 -9.40 -16.84 0.58
CA GLY A 202 -9.17 -17.92 -0.39
C GLY A 202 -8.28 -17.52 -1.57
N THR A 203 -8.56 -16.39 -2.22
CA THR A 203 -7.75 -15.89 -3.35
C THR A 203 -6.35 -15.44 -2.92
N MET A 204 -6.21 -14.81 -1.75
CA MET A 204 -4.91 -14.47 -1.15
C MET A 204 -4.08 -15.72 -0.83
N SER A 205 -4.71 -16.77 -0.29
CA SER A 205 -4.05 -18.05 -0.01
C SER A 205 -3.58 -18.74 -1.29
N LEU A 206 -4.43 -18.77 -2.33
CA LEU A 206 -4.08 -19.29 -3.64
C LEU A 206 -2.92 -18.50 -4.29
N ALA A 207 -2.94 -17.17 -4.20
CA ALA A 207 -1.87 -16.31 -4.72
C ALA A 207 -0.53 -16.56 -4.01
N LEU A 208 -0.52 -16.79 -2.68
CA LEU A 208 0.69 -17.22 -1.98
C LEU A 208 1.16 -18.61 -2.42
N LEU A 209 0.26 -19.60 -2.58
CA LEU A 209 0.64 -20.92 -3.06
C LEU A 209 1.28 -20.87 -4.46
N VAL A 210 0.75 -20.04 -5.37
CA VAL A 210 1.34 -19.79 -6.69
C VAL A 210 2.71 -19.12 -6.56
N ARG A 211 2.88 -18.11 -5.68
CA ARG A 211 4.19 -17.46 -5.44
C ARG A 211 5.23 -18.43 -4.85
N ILE A 212 4.84 -19.27 -3.90
CA ILE A 212 5.72 -20.28 -3.28
C ILE A 212 6.15 -21.31 -4.33
N LEU A 213 5.22 -21.80 -5.16
CA LEU A 213 5.53 -22.74 -6.24
C LEU A 213 6.46 -22.12 -7.28
N PHE A 214 6.16 -20.90 -7.75
CA PHE A 214 6.96 -20.19 -8.75
C PHE A 214 8.38 -19.88 -8.25
N THR A 215 8.51 -19.37 -7.01
CA THR A 215 9.82 -19.09 -6.41
C THR A 215 10.63 -20.37 -6.16
N PHE A 216 9.99 -21.48 -5.77
CA PHE A 216 10.65 -22.79 -5.68
C PHE A 216 11.13 -23.29 -7.04
N VAL A 217 10.36 -23.10 -8.12
CA VAL A 217 10.76 -23.44 -9.49
C VAL A 217 11.93 -22.57 -9.95
N LEU A 218 11.89 -21.25 -9.76
CA LEU A 218 13.02 -20.37 -10.11
C LEU A 218 14.31 -20.75 -9.34
N MET A 219 14.18 -21.00 -8.04
CA MET A 219 15.33 -21.41 -7.20
C MET A 219 15.84 -22.82 -7.54
N SER A 220 15.09 -23.64 -8.28
CA SER A 220 15.52 -24.98 -8.67
C SER A 220 16.82 -24.99 -9.47
N CYS A 221 17.03 -23.99 -10.32
CA CYS A 221 18.26 -23.78 -11.11
C CYS A 221 19.45 -23.23 -10.30
N ALA A 222 19.23 -22.68 -9.09
CA ALA A 222 20.23 -21.92 -8.34
C ALA A 222 21.11 -22.76 -7.39
N GLY A 223 21.26 -24.06 -7.64
CA GLY A 223 22.19 -24.94 -6.88
C GLY A 223 21.81 -25.25 -5.41
N PHE A 224 20.82 -24.58 -4.84
CA PHE A 224 20.38 -24.80 -3.45
C PHE A 224 19.84 -26.22 -3.18
N ASN A 225 19.94 -26.65 -1.92
CA ASN A 225 19.36 -27.90 -1.43
C ASN A 225 17.82 -27.78 -1.36
N PHE A 226 17.09 -28.90 -1.44
CA PHE A 226 15.61 -28.93 -1.43
C PHE A 226 15.01 -28.20 -0.22
N LYS A 227 15.61 -28.39 0.97
CA LYS A 227 15.20 -27.69 2.20
C LYS A 227 15.42 -26.17 2.09
N GLU A 228 16.59 -25.75 1.62
CA GLU A 228 16.96 -24.34 1.42
C GLU A 228 16.01 -23.64 0.42
N LYS A 229 15.65 -24.32 -0.68
CA LYS A 229 14.67 -23.84 -1.67
C LYS A 229 13.30 -23.57 -1.04
N ILE A 230 12.82 -24.48 -0.18
CA ILE A 230 11.57 -24.30 0.58
C ILE A 230 11.69 -23.12 1.56
N PHE A 231 12.81 -22.98 2.28
CA PHE A 231 13.02 -21.84 3.17
C PHE A 231 13.01 -20.50 2.42
N ILE A 232 13.68 -20.41 1.28
CA ILE A 232 13.69 -19.19 0.44
C ILE A 232 12.27 -18.84 -0.02
N ALA A 233 11.52 -19.82 -0.55
CA ALA A 233 10.15 -19.61 -1.01
C ALA A 233 9.19 -19.18 0.12
N LEU A 234 9.28 -19.81 1.30
CA LEU A 234 8.45 -19.47 2.45
C LEU A 234 8.87 -18.18 3.19
N SER A 235 10.13 -17.78 3.09
CA SER A 235 10.60 -16.48 3.58
C SER A 235 10.05 -15.32 2.75
N TRP A 236 9.62 -15.58 1.52
CA TRP A 236 9.10 -14.58 0.56
C TRP A 236 7.56 -14.45 0.63
N MET A 237 6.97 -14.69 1.82
CA MET A 237 5.54 -14.54 2.09
C MET A 237 5.07 -13.23 2.78
N PRO A 238 5.83 -12.58 3.69
CA PRO A 238 5.30 -11.43 4.45
C PRO A 238 4.89 -10.25 3.57
N LYS A 239 3.65 -9.77 3.67
CA LYS A 239 3.21 -8.53 3.00
C LYS A 239 2.86 -7.48 4.06
N ALA A 240 3.36 -6.25 3.91
CA ALA A 240 3.07 -5.14 4.84
C ALA A 240 3.34 -3.76 4.23
N THR A 241 4.61 -3.38 4.07
CA THR A 241 5.08 -2.02 3.74
C THR A 241 4.34 -1.39 2.56
N VAL A 242 4.46 -1.98 1.38
CA VAL A 242 3.87 -1.45 0.13
C VAL A 242 2.34 -1.41 0.19
N GLN A 243 1.70 -2.39 0.85
CA GLN A 243 0.24 -2.41 0.99
C GLN A 243 -0.27 -1.31 1.92
N ALA A 244 0.43 -1.05 3.03
CA ALA A 244 0.08 -0.01 3.99
C ALA A 244 0.26 1.42 3.45
N VAL A 245 1.20 1.63 2.52
CA VAL A 245 1.43 2.95 1.87
C VAL A 245 0.50 3.16 0.68
N LEU A 246 0.36 2.17 -0.21
CA LEU A 246 -0.38 2.35 -1.46
C LEU A 246 -1.91 2.26 -1.29
N GLY A 247 -2.41 1.58 -0.26
CA GLY A 247 -3.84 1.49 0.04
C GLY A 247 -4.49 2.86 0.29
N PRO A 248 -4.02 3.63 1.30
CA PRO A 248 -4.50 4.99 1.55
C PRO A 248 -4.28 5.95 0.37
N LEU A 249 -3.14 5.86 -0.33
CA LEU A 249 -2.85 6.69 -1.50
C LEU A 249 -3.87 6.46 -2.64
N ALA A 250 -4.23 5.21 -2.92
CA ALA A 250 -5.24 4.87 -3.92
C ALA A 250 -6.68 5.23 -3.48
N LEU A 251 -6.94 5.30 -2.16
CA LEU A 251 -8.20 5.79 -1.62
C LEU A 251 -8.31 7.32 -1.78
N GLU A 252 -7.27 8.07 -1.44
CA GLU A 252 -7.29 9.53 -1.52
C GLU A 252 -7.38 10.04 -2.97
N GLU A 253 -6.66 9.41 -3.91
CA GLU A 253 -6.85 9.69 -5.34
C GLU A 253 -8.28 9.37 -5.81
N ALA A 254 -8.89 8.29 -5.31
CA ALA A 254 -10.28 7.97 -5.64
C ALA A 254 -11.26 9.00 -5.08
N ARG A 255 -11.01 9.57 -3.88
CA ARG A 255 -11.80 10.68 -3.32
C ARG A 255 -11.74 11.92 -4.20
N MET A 256 -10.54 12.30 -4.66
CA MET A 256 -10.33 13.52 -5.46
C MET A 256 -10.78 13.36 -6.93
N SER A 257 -10.36 12.29 -7.60
CA SER A 257 -10.48 12.15 -9.06
C SER A 257 -11.66 11.28 -9.51
N ALA A 258 -12.23 10.44 -8.65
CA ALA A 258 -13.35 9.56 -9.03
C ALA A 258 -14.24 9.16 -7.82
N PRO A 259 -15.03 10.08 -7.22
CA PRO A 259 -15.78 9.82 -5.98
C PRO A 259 -16.66 8.56 -6.00
N HIS A 260 -17.20 8.20 -7.17
CA HIS A 260 -18.00 6.98 -7.38
C HIS A 260 -17.23 5.67 -7.15
N LEU A 261 -15.90 5.72 -7.05
CA LEU A 261 -15.02 4.59 -6.73
C LEU A 261 -14.57 4.56 -5.27
N GLU A 262 -14.88 5.55 -4.43
CA GLU A 262 -14.38 5.60 -3.04
C GLU A 262 -14.73 4.32 -2.25
N SER A 263 -15.97 3.84 -2.37
CA SER A 263 -16.43 2.58 -1.75
C SER A 263 -15.65 1.36 -2.26
N TYR A 264 -15.27 1.34 -3.55
CA TYR A 264 -14.44 0.28 -4.11
C TYR A 264 -13.01 0.33 -3.54
N SER A 265 -12.43 1.53 -3.39
CA SER A 265 -11.09 1.72 -2.83
C SER A 265 -11.03 1.39 -1.32
N LYS A 266 -12.06 1.76 -0.54
CA LYS A 266 -12.19 1.37 0.88
C LYS A 266 -12.23 -0.15 1.07
N ASP A 267 -12.96 -0.86 0.20
CA ASP A 267 -12.95 -2.34 0.18
C ASP A 267 -11.54 -2.89 -0.11
N VAL A 268 -10.85 -2.39 -1.15
CA VAL A 268 -9.52 -2.88 -1.53
C VAL A 268 -8.47 -2.62 -0.44
N MET A 269 -8.49 -1.44 0.18
CA MET A 269 -7.61 -1.09 1.31
C MET A 269 -7.91 -1.95 2.54
N THR A 270 -9.18 -2.20 2.87
CA THR A 270 -9.58 -3.11 3.96
C THR A 270 -9.08 -4.53 3.71
N VAL A 271 -9.19 -5.04 2.49
CA VAL A 271 -8.65 -6.35 2.09
C VAL A 271 -7.11 -6.39 2.15
N ALA A 272 -6.44 -5.29 1.77
CA ALA A 272 -4.99 -5.17 1.92
C ALA A 272 -4.58 -5.28 3.40
N PHE A 273 -5.20 -4.50 4.29
CA PHE A 273 -4.91 -4.55 5.73
C PHE A 273 -5.15 -5.94 6.34
N LEU A 274 -6.24 -6.61 5.98
CA LEU A 274 -6.49 -8.00 6.39
C LEU A 274 -5.40 -8.97 5.91
N ALA A 275 -4.89 -8.79 4.68
CA ALA A 275 -3.76 -9.57 4.17
C ALA A 275 -2.45 -9.29 4.92
N ILE A 276 -2.21 -8.05 5.38
CA ILE A 276 -1.06 -7.72 6.24
C ILE A 276 -1.17 -8.46 7.58
N LEU A 277 -2.32 -8.34 8.26
CA LEU A 277 -2.57 -8.97 9.56
C LEU A 277 -2.41 -10.50 9.52
N ILE A 278 -2.74 -11.13 8.40
CA ILE A 278 -2.57 -12.58 8.22
C ILE A 278 -1.11 -12.92 7.84
N THR A 279 -0.53 -12.24 6.84
CA THR A 279 0.75 -12.69 6.25
C THR A 279 2.00 -12.28 7.03
N ALA A 280 2.01 -11.11 7.68
CA ALA A 280 3.19 -10.66 8.41
C ALA A 280 3.52 -11.53 9.65
N PRO A 281 2.56 -11.86 10.55
CA PRO A 281 2.85 -12.72 11.70
C PRO A 281 3.17 -14.17 11.31
N ASN A 282 2.42 -14.74 10.35
CA ASN A 282 2.67 -16.10 9.87
C ASN A 282 4.04 -16.23 9.17
N GLY A 283 4.42 -15.23 8.37
CA GLY A 283 5.74 -15.21 7.73
C GLY A 283 6.88 -15.08 8.74
N ALA A 284 6.76 -14.19 9.74
CA ALA A 284 7.74 -14.07 10.82
C ALA A 284 7.90 -15.39 11.62
N LEU A 285 6.77 -16.02 11.98
CA LEU A 285 6.72 -17.31 12.67
C LEU A 285 7.40 -18.41 11.87
N ILE A 286 7.15 -18.48 10.56
CA ILE A 286 7.74 -19.49 9.67
C ILE A 286 9.24 -19.25 9.48
N ILE A 287 9.70 -18.02 9.29
CA ILE A 287 11.14 -17.72 9.22
C ILE A 287 11.84 -18.13 10.53
N GLY A 288 11.27 -17.76 11.69
CA GLY A 288 11.82 -18.06 13.01
C GLY A 288 11.88 -19.56 13.35
N ILE A 289 10.85 -20.34 12.99
CA ILE A 289 10.83 -21.80 13.22
C ILE A 289 11.68 -22.55 12.19
N LEU A 290 11.63 -22.15 10.93
CA LEU A 290 12.22 -22.91 9.82
C LEU A 290 13.71 -22.63 9.65
N GLY A 291 14.14 -21.37 9.81
CA GLY A 291 15.54 -20.95 9.65
C GLY A 291 16.52 -21.83 10.44
N PRO A 292 16.38 -21.95 11.77
CA PRO A 292 17.28 -22.78 12.59
C PRO A 292 17.18 -24.29 12.34
N LYS A 293 16.10 -24.77 11.71
CA LYS A 293 15.84 -26.20 11.42
C LYS A 293 16.26 -26.63 10.01
N VAL A 294 16.37 -25.69 9.07
CA VAL A 294 16.57 -25.96 7.64
C VAL A 294 17.91 -25.44 7.13
N LEU A 295 18.36 -24.28 7.60
CA LEU A 295 19.62 -23.69 7.14
C LEU A 295 20.80 -24.36 7.83
N THR A 296 21.84 -24.69 7.07
CA THR A 296 23.15 -25.07 7.62
C THR A 296 23.68 -23.93 8.48
N ARG A 297 24.11 -24.24 9.71
CA ARG A 297 24.79 -23.28 10.57
C ARG A 297 26.28 -23.27 10.26
N TYR A 298 26.79 -22.11 9.82
CA TYR A 298 28.21 -21.87 9.64
C TYR A 298 28.90 -21.75 11.00
N ASP A 299 29.87 -22.62 11.27
CA ASP A 299 30.60 -22.65 12.53
C ASP A 299 31.96 -21.95 12.41
N LYS A 300 32.07 -20.78 13.06
CA LYS A 300 33.30 -19.98 13.10
C LYS A 300 34.48 -20.70 13.79
N SER A 301 34.23 -21.72 14.61
CA SER A 301 35.29 -22.45 15.31
C SER A 301 36.14 -23.31 14.35
N LYS A 302 35.52 -23.92 13.33
CA LYS A 302 36.23 -24.71 12.31
C LYS A 302 37.29 -23.89 11.56
N VAL A 303 36.91 -22.70 11.06
CA VAL A 303 37.85 -21.84 10.33
C VAL A 303 38.94 -21.31 11.25
N LYS A 304 38.65 -21.05 12.55
CA LYS A 304 39.71 -20.71 13.49
C LYS A 304 40.70 -21.86 13.71
N MET A 305 40.24 -23.12 13.73
CA MET A 305 41.13 -24.29 13.77
C MET A 305 41.97 -24.44 12.49
N GLU A 306 41.37 -24.35 11.30
CA GLU A 306 42.13 -24.49 10.04
C GLU A 306 43.12 -23.34 9.84
N LEU A 307 42.74 -22.10 10.17
CA LEU A 307 43.65 -20.97 10.08
C LEU A 307 44.81 -21.08 11.08
N SER A 308 44.54 -21.52 12.32
CA SER A 308 45.60 -21.80 13.31
C SER A 308 46.50 -22.96 12.87
N GLY A 309 45.98 -23.93 12.09
CA GLY A 309 46.75 -25.03 11.52
C GLY A 309 47.61 -24.60 10.32
N LEU A 310 47.16 -23.61 9.54
CA LEU A 310 47.91 -23.01 8.44
C LEU A 310 48.98 -22.01 8.90
N GLU A 311 48.80 -21.34 10.05
CA GLU A 311 49.83 -20.50 10.69
C GLU A 311 50.89 -21.32 11.46
N LEU A 312 50.74 -22.65 11.52
CA LEU A 312 51.64 -23.58 12.22
C LEU A 312 52.52 -24.43 11.28
N HIS A 313 52.58 -24.09 9.98
CA HIS A 313 53.10 -24.98 8.95
C HIS A 313 54.03 -24.33 7.91
#